data_AF-A0A0B5FU75-F1
#
_entry.id   AF-A0A0B5FU75-F1
#
_cell.length_a   1.000
_cell.length_b   1.000
_cell.length_c   1.000
_cell.angle_alpha   90.00
_cell.angle_beta   90.00
_cell.angle_gamma   90.00
#
_symmetry.space_group_name_H-M   'P 1'
#
loop_
_entity.id
_entity.type
_entity.pdbx_description
1 polymer ?
#
loop_
_entity_poly.entity_id
_entity_poly.type
_entity_poly.pdbx_seq_one_letter_code
_entity_poly.pdbx_strand_id
1 'polypeptide(L)' 'MRVGRLQVLAWLVALSVFAFVSPAWAVDPPFAGGTGESDAPYQIATAAQLDAVRSYLDKHFIVTIQLGIEKSS' A
#
# COMPACT_ATOMS: atom_id res chain seq x y z
N MET A 1 22.80 -39.23 7.75
CA MET A 1 21.34 -39.40 7.53
C MET A 1 21.02 -39.00 6.09
N ARG A 2 20.56 -39.92 5.23
CA ARG A 2 20.26 -39.65 3.81
C ARG A 2 18.76 -39.34 3.69
N VAL A 3 18.42 -38.07 3.53
CA VAL A 3 17.03 -37.67 3.26
C VAL A 3 16.67 -38.18 1.86
N GLY A 4 15.59 -38.97 1.76
CA GLY A 4 15.20 -39.61 0.51
C GLY A 4 14.66 -38.61 -0.50
N ARG A 5 14.91 -38.84 -1.80
CA ARG A 5 14.40 -38.01 -2.91
C ARG A 5 12.88 -37.80 -2.87
N LEU A 6 12.14 -38.77 -2.32
CA LEU A 6 10.69 -38.69 -2.10
C LEU A 6 10.27 -37.65 -1.04
N GLN A 7 11.10 -37.46 0.00
CA GLN A 7 10.87 -36.48 1.07
C GLN A 7 11.13 -35.05 0.59
N VAL A 8 12.13 -34.85 -0.27
CA VAL A 8 12.44 -33.55 -0.89
C VAL A 8 11.30 -33.11 -1.83
N LEU A 9 10.72 -34.04 -2.58
CA LEU A 9 9.58 -33.78 -3.45
C LEU A 9 8.31 -33.41 -2.66
N ALA A 10 8.06 -34.08 -1.53
CA ALA A 10 6.96 -33.72 -0.63
C ALA A 10 7.10 -32.29 -0.06
N TRP A 11 8.33 -31.88 0.28
CA TRP A 11 8.62 -30.51 0.73
C TRP A 11 8.43 -29.46 -0.39
N LEU A 12 8.76 -29.78 -1.64
CA LEU A 12 8.56 -28.88 -2.79
C LEU A 12 7.07 -28.70 -3.15
N VAL A 13 6.27 -29.76 -3.04
CA VAL A 13 4.81 -29.67 -3.25
C VAL A 13 4.16 -28.84 -2.14
N ALA A 14 4.57 -29.03 -0.88
CA ALA A 14 4.06 -28.26 0.25
C ALA A 14 4.41 -26.76 0.17
N LEU A 15 5.58 -26.40 -0.37
CA LEU A 15 5.98 -25.00 -0.58
C LEU A 15 5.19 -24.31 -1.71
N SER A 16 4.75 -25.07 -2.73
CA SER A 16 4.05 -24.54 -3.91
C SER A 16 2.62 -24.07 -3.62
N VAL A 17 1.91 -24.70 -2.69
CA VAL A 17 0.52 -24.33 -2.31
C VAL A 17 0.48 -23.08 -1.43
N PHE A 18 1.60 -22.65 -0.85
CA PHE A 18 1.65 -21.53 0.10
C PHE A 18 1.74 -20.14 -0.56
N ALA A 19 2.02 -20.05 -1.86
CA ALA A 19 2.49 -18.80 -2.48
C ALA A 19 1.44 -17.94 -3.21
N PHE A 20 0.15 -18.30 -3.22
CA PHE A 20 -0.81 -17.59 -4.08
C PHE A 20 -2.23 -17.44 -3.53
N VAL A 21 -2.36 -17.12 -2.24
CA VAL A 21 -3.60 -16.53 -1.71
C VAL A 21 -3.37 -15.03 -1.61
N SER A 22 -3.49 -14.32 -2.72
CA SER A 22 -3.63 -12.85 -2.67
C SER A 22 -4.95 -12.55 -1.94
N PRO A 23 -4.96 -11.85 -0.80
CA PRO A 23 -6.21 -11.44 -0.19
C PRO A 23 -6.90 -10.47 -1.15
N ALA A 24 -7.97 -10.92 -1.80
CA ALA A 24 -8.81 -10.12 -2.70
C ALA A 24 -9.54 -8.94 -2.00
N TRP A 25 -9.19 -8.66 -0.74
CA TRP A 25 -9.77 -7.66 0.13
C TRP A 25 -8.74 -6.62 0.60
N ALA A 26 -7.51 -6.65 0.07
CA ALA A 26 -6.57 -5.55 0.24
C ALA A 26 -7.10 -4.33 -0.54
N VAL A 27 -7.92 -3.53 0.14
CA VAL A 27 -8.32 -2.20 -0.34
C VAL A 27 -7.11 -1.30 -0.14
N ASP A 28 -6.53 -0.80 -1.23
CA ASP A 28 -5.46 0.19 -1.12
C ASP A 28 -5.96 1.38 -0.29
N PRO A 29 -5.19 1.82 0.73
CA PRO A 29 -5.57 2.97 1.52
C PRO A 29 -5.69 4.20 0.60
N PRO A 30 -6.67 5.08 0.83
CA PRO A 30 -6.94 6.23 -0.04
C PRO A 30 -5.79 7.25 -0.07
N PHE A 31 -4.89 7.19 0.93
CA PHE A 31 -3.75 8.09 1.11
C PHE A 31 -2.50 7.30 1.52
N ALA A 32 -1.32 7.91 1.41
CA ALA A 32 -0.04 7.26 1.70
C ALA A 32 0.20 7.00 3.21
N GLY A 33 -0.61 7.61 4.07
CA GLY A 33 -0.55 7.47 5.52
C GLY A 33 -1.43 8.50 6.23
N GLY A 34 -1.48 8.43 7.56
CA GLY A 34 -2.33 9.28 8.39
C GLY A 34 -3.76 8.78 8.54
N THR A 35 -4.52 9.41 9.45
CA THR A 35 -5.95 9.14 9.69
C THR A 35 -6.84 10.31 9.30
N GLY A 36 -6.25 11.45 8.92
CA GLY A 36 -6.96 12.67 8.58
C GLY A 36 -7.30 13.55 9.79
N GLU A 37 -6.91 13.15 10.99
CA GLU A 37 -7.02 13.95 12.20
C GLU A 37 -5.92 15.02 12.26
N SER A 38 -6.10 16.06 13.07
CA SER A 38 -5.16 17.17 13.13
C SER A 38 -3.76 16.76 13.60
N ASP A 39 -3.67 15.75 14.47
CA ASP A 39 -2.41 15.17 14.97
C ASP A 39 -1.83 14.09 14.05
N ALA A 40 -2.64 13.57 13.11
CA ALA A 40 -2.26 12.55 12.14
C ALA A 40 -2.88 12.81 10.75
N PRO A 41 -2.50 13.92 10.07
CA PRO A 41 -3.08 14.30 8.78
C PRO A 41 -2.77 13.28 7.68
N TYR A 42 -3.66 13.17 6.70
CA TYR A 42 -3.45 12.33 5.54
C TYR A 42 -2.27 12.81 4.69
N GLN A 43 -1.45 11.86 4.23
CA GLN A 43 -0.29 12.14 3.40
C GLN A 43 -0.60 11.91 1.92
N ILE A 44 -0.40 12.95 1.09
CA ILE A 44 -0.67 12.92 -0.35
C ILE A 44 0.66 12.82 -1.09
N ALA A 45 0.95 11.63 -1.61
CA ALA A 45 2.18 11.30 -2.34
C ALA A 45 1.98 11.19 -3.87
N THR A 46 0.73 11.18 -4.36
CA THR A 46 0.42 11.07 -5.79
C THR A 46 -0.71 12.01 -6.21
N ALA A 47 -0.80 12.32 -7.50
CA ALA A 47 -1.89 13.11 -8.06
C ALA A 47 -3.27 12.43 -7.89
N ALA A 48 -3.31 11.10 -7.91
CA ALA A 48 -4.55 10.34 -7.68
C ALA A 48 -5.06 10.51 -6.24
N GLN A 49 -4.16 10.53 -5.26
CA GLN A 49 -4.51 10.82 -3.86
C GLN A 49 -4.99 12.26 -3.68
N LEU A 50 -4.45 13.21 -4.46
CA LEU A 50 -4.95 14.59 -4.46
C LEU A 50 -6.39 14.70 -4.98
N ASP A 51 -6.74 13.95 -6.03
CA ASP A 51 -8.13 13.89 -6.52
C ASP A 51 -9.09 13.32 -5.47
N ALA A 52 -8.62 12.37 -4.63
CA ALA A 52 -9.42 11.78 -3.56
C ALA A 52 -9.78 12.77 -2.44
N VAL A 53 -9.05 13.87 -2.26
CA VAL A 53 -9.29 14.89 -1.21
C VAL A 53 -10.72 15.44 -1.24
N ARG A 54 -11.31 15.56 -2.44
CA ARG A 54 -12.69 16.05 -2.61
C ARG A 54 -13.76 15.23 -1.86
N SER A 55 -13.41 13.99 -1.50
CA SER A 55 -14.28 13.07 -0.77
C SER A 55 -14.09 13.14 0.76
N TYR A 56 -13.12 13.91 1.26
CA TYR A 56 -12.71 13.98 2.67
C TYR A 56 -12.53 15.44 3.12
N LEU A 57 -13.56 16.27 2.91
CA LEU A 57 -13.48 17.73 3.08
C LEU A 57 -13.31 18.20 4.53
N ASP A 58 -13.61 17.35 5.51
CA ASP A 58 -13.48 17.61 6.95
C ASP A 58 -12.13 17.15 7.54
N LYS A 59 -11.21 16.67 6.70
CA LYS A 59 -9.94 16.08 7.14
C LYS A 59 -8.74 17.00 6.92
N HIS A 60 -7.65 16.68 7.62
CA HIS A 60 -6.36 17.36 7.51
C HIS A 60 -5.44 16.64 6.55
N PHE A 61 -4.65 17.40 5.76
CA PHE A 61 -3.78 16.87 4.71
C PHE A 61 -2.40 17.51 4.71
N ILE A 62 -1.39 16.72 4.37
CA ILE A 62 -0.03 17.17 4.04
C ILE A 62 0.34 16.62 2.67
N VAL A 63 0.78 17.50 1.78
CA VAL A 63 1.25 17.12 0.45
C VAL A 63 2.74 16.85 0.50
N THR A 64 3.14 15.61 0.24
CA THR A 64 4.55 15.16 0.27
C THR A 64 5.15 14.97 -1.11
N ILE A 65 4.32 14.96 -2.16
CA ILE A 65 4.81 14.96 -3.55
C ILE A 65 5.60 16.24 -3.83
N GLN A 66 6.73 16.09 -4.52
CA GLN A 66 7.47 17.19 -5.14
C GLN A 66 6.63 17.73 -6.31
N LEU A 67 5.59 18.50 -6.01
CA LEU A 67 4.92 19.31 -7.02
C LEU A 67 5.93 20.35 -7.46
N GLY A 68 6.31 20.34 -8.74
CA GLY A 68 7.07 21.42 -9.36
C GLY A 68 6.19 22.66 -9.42
N ILE A 69 6.03 23.34 -8.28
CA ILE A 69 5.32 24.61 -8.21
C ILE A 69 6.30 25.65 -8.73
N GLU A 70 6.37 25.79 -10.05
CA GLU A 70 6.78 27.06 -10.65
C GLU A 70 5.81 28.10 -10.10
N LYS A 71 6.28 28.91 -9.15
CA LYS A 71 5.57 30.11 -8.75
C LYS A 71 5.59 31.05 -9.96
N SER A 72 4.57 30.95 -10.81
CA SER A 72 4.37 31.90 -11.90
C SER A 72 4.01 33.24 -11.26
N SER A 73 4.92 34.19 -11.47
CA SER A 73 4.92 35.64 -11.21
C SER A 73 3.70 36.24 -10.50
#